data_AF-A0A6A7RYD8-F1
#
_entry.id   AF-A0A6A7RYD8-F1
#
_cell.length_a   1.000
_cell.length_b   1.000
_cell.length_c   1.000
_cell.angle_alpha   90.00
_cell.angle_beta   90.00
_cell.angle_gamma   90.00
#
_symmetry.space_group_name_H-M   'P 1'
#
loop_
_entity.id
_entity.type
_entity.pdbx_description
1 polymer ?
#
loop_
_entity_poly.entity_id
_entity_poly.type
_entity_poly.pdbx_seq_one_letter_code
_entity_poly.pdbx_strand_id
1 'polypeptide(L)'
;MRFSLLRSTLFAGILTALLVACSSTLVISEWRDPGYQGAALKKILVYVAAGEDATRRTAEDRLAASFPKGTQGVPSYTLFPDAKEINKQNEKAIAARLQKEGFDGALTARLASVDKENVYMPPQTYLAPTMLGPYGSFYGYGTFAYSSVYTVPGYTYQETKYMIETILYEIPGGKMLWTMTTESVSPDSREQLIKSVTGLIDGELKKQGFIAG
;
A
#
# COMPACT_ATOMS: atom_id res chain seq x y z
N MET A 1 -25.71 -41.16 -14.73
CA MET A 1 -25.35 -40.77 -13.35
C MET A 1 -23.93 -40.15 -13.24
N ARG A 2 -23.49 -39.32 -14.21
CA ARG A 2 -22.12 -38.76 -14.28
C ARG A 2 -22.06 -37.24 -14.53
N PHE A 3 -23.19 -36.54 -14.52
CA PHE A 3 -23.26 -35.09 -14.77
C PHE A 3 -23.45 -34.22 -13.50
N SER A 4 -23.78 -34.81 -12.34
CA SER A 4 -24.00 -34.01 -11.10
C SER A 4 -22.71 -33.73 -10.32
N LEU A 5 -21.65 -34.52 -10.52
CA LEU A 5 -20.37 -34.33 -9.82
C LEU A 5 -19.58 -33.13 -10.39
N LEU A 6 -19.62 -32.90 -11.71
CA LEU A 6 -18.93 -31.77 -12.34
C LEU A 6 -19.49 -30.40 -11.94
N ARG A 7 -20.81 -30.30 -11.73
CA ARG A 7 -21.50 -29.08 -11.27
C ARG A 7 -21.20 -28.74 -9.81
N SER A 8 -20.97 -29.75 -8.96
CA SER A 8 -20.66 -29.56 -7.55
C SER A 8 -19.22 -29.06 -7.34
N THR A 9 -18.27 -29.50 -8.17
CA THR A 9 -16.88 -28.99 -8.17
C THR A 9 -16.74 -27.55 -8.70
N LEU A 10 -17.61 -27.13 -9.63
CA LEU A 10 -17.61 -25.76 -10.17
C LEU A 10 -18.16 -24.73 -9.17
N PHE A 11 -19.13 -25.11 -8.32
CA PHE A 11 -19.65 -24.26 -7.24
C PHE A 11 -18.67 -24.10 -6.07
N ALA A 12 -17.86 -25.13 -5.79
CA ALA A 12 -16.80 -25.04 -4.77
C ALA A 12 -15.63 -24.14 -5.20
N GLY A 13 -15.34 -24.02 -6.50
CA GLY A 13 -14.29 -23.14 -7.01
C GLY A 13 -14.62 -21.64 -6.93
N ILE A 14 -15.88 -21.27 -7.11
CA ILE A 14 -16.33 -19.86 -7.19
C ILE A 14 -16.46 -19.22 -5.79
N LEU A 15 -16.76 -20.00 -4.75
CA LEU A 15 -16.90 -19.47 -3.39
C LEU A 15 -15.55 -19.11 -2.74
N THR A 16 -14.44 -19.68 -3.23
CA THR A 16 -13.08 -19.43 -2.71
C THR A 16 -12.45 -18.13 -3.25
N ALA A 17 -13.07 -17.47 -4.23
CA ALA A 17 -12.50 -16.32 -4.93
C ALA A 17 -12.89 -14.94 -4.32
N LEU A 18 -13.64 -14.90 -3.21
CA LEU A 18 -14.19 -13.66 -2.65
C LEU A 18 -13.48 -13.14 -1.39
N LEU A 19 -12.40 -13.76 -0.94
CA LEU A 19 -11.58 -13.26 0.18
C LEU A 19 -10.47 -12.30 -0.28
N VAL A 20 -10.81 -11.35 -1.16
CA VAL A 20 -9.90 -10.22 -1.41
C VAL A 20 -10.06 -9.27 -0.23
N ALA A 21 -9.20 -9.42 0.77
CA ALA A 21 -9.13 -8.52 1.92
C ALA A 21 -8.89 -7.09 1.42
N CYS A 22 -9.79 -6.18 1.79
CA CYS A 22 -9.77 -4.78 1.41
C CYS A 22 -8.84 -4.01 2.36
N SER A 23 -7.53 -4.28 2.33
CA SER A 23 -6.56 -3.31 2.88
C SER A 23 -6.47 -2.17 1.88
N SER A 24 -6.91 -0.98 2.28
CA SER A 24 -6.80 0.23 1.47
C SER A 24 -5.47 0.92 1.78
N THR A 25 -4.70 1.17 0.72
CA THR A 25 -3.59 2.13 0.75
C THR A 25 -3.95 3.27 -0.18
N LEU A 26 -3.88 4.50 0.30
CA LEU A 26 -4.27 5.70 -0.43
C LEU A 26 -3.17 6.75 -0.38
N VAL A 27 -3.10 7.58 -1.43
CA VAL A 27 -2.30 8.80 -1.43
C VAL A 27 -3.08 9.89 -0.69
N ILE A 28 -2.53 10.41 0.41
CA ILE A 28 -3.18 11.44 1.24
C ILE A 28 -2.57 12.83 1.04
N SER A 29 -1.35 12.90 0.50
CA SER A 29 -0.70 14.15 0.15
C SER A 29 0.28 13.91 -0.99
N GLU A 30 0.34 14.85 -1.93
CA GLU A 30 1.27 14.81 -3.04
C GLU A 30 1.67 16.25 -3.41
N TRP A 31 2.96 16.45 -3.68
CA TRP A 31 3.47 17.71 -4.22
C TRP A 31 4.60 17.43 -5.22
N ARG A 32 4.67 18.26 -6.26
CA ARG A 32 5.77 18.26 -7.25
C ARG A 32 6.29 19.67 -7.46
N ASP A 33 7.57 19.79 -7.80
CA ASP A 33 8.16 21.07 -8.18
C ASP A 33 7.58 21.55 -9.53
N PRO A 34 6.86 22.70 -9.57
CA PRO A 34 6.31 23.23 -10.81
C PRO A 34 7.40 23.75 -11.77
N GLY A 35 8.60 24.03 -11.27
CA GLY A 35 9.74 24.49 -12.07
C GLY A 35 10.54 23.37 -12.72
N TYR A 36 10.30 22.11 -12.35
CA TYR A 36 11.02 20.99 -12.94
C TYR A 36 10.44 20.63 -14.32
N GLN A 37 11.23 20.87 -15.36
CA GLN A 37 10.96 20.41 -16.74
C GLN A 37 11.99 19.39 -17.23
N GLY A 38 12.70 18.75 -16.28
CA GLY A 38 13.70 17.74 -16.61
C GLY A 38 13.07 16.51 -17.27
N ALA A 39 13.87 15.80 -18.06
CA ALA A 39 13.49 14.50 -18.59
C ALA A 39 13.45 13.45 -17.46
N ALA A 40 12.83 12.30 -17.74
CA ALA A 40 12.82 11.17 -16.81
C ALA A 40 14.25 10.83 -16.33
N LEU A 41 14.36 10.56 -15.03
CA LEU A 41 15.60 10.18 -14.38
C LEU A 41 16.04 8.79 -14.85
N LYS A 42 17.34 8.62 -15.06
CA LYS A 42 17.93 7.41 -15.62
C LYS A 42 18.52 6.50 -14.55
N LYS A 43 19.04 7.05 -13.45
CA LYS A 43 19.69 6.29 -12.39
C LYS A 43 19.36 6.86 -11.02
N ILE A 44 18.46 6.15 -10.33
CA ILE A 44 17.87 6.57 -9.07
C ILE A 44 18.40 5.69 -7.94
N LEU A 45 18.95 6.31 -6.91
CA LEU A 45 19.22 5.63 -5.64
C LEU A 45 17.91 5.42 -4.90
N VAL A 46 17.65 4.21 -4.41
CA VAL A 46 16.49 3.92 -3.56
C VAL A 46 16.96 3.71 -2.13
N TYR A 47 16.57 4.61 -1.23
CA TYR A 47 16.93 4.58 0.19
C TYR A 47 15.68 4.49 1.05
N VAL A 48 15.57 3.44 1.87
CA VAL A 48 14.45 3.28 2.81
C VAL A 48 14.98 3.37 4.23
N ALA A 49 14.55 4.41 4.95
CA ALA A 49 14.82 4.56 6.38
C ALA A 49 13.91 3.62 7.19
N ALA A 50 14.41 2.42 7.46
CA ALA A 50 13.74 1.42 8.30
C ALA A 50 14.70 0.88 9.37
N GLY A 51 14.20 0.69 10.59
CA GLY A 51 15.02 0.18 11.71
C GLY A 51 15.47 -1.28 11.54
N GLU A 52 14.69 -2.09 10.83
CA GLU A 52 15.01 -3.50 10.56
C GLU A 52 15.60 -3.66 9.16
N ASP A 53 16.78 -4.29 9.07
CA ASP A 53 17.49 -4.46 7.79
C ASP A 53 16.72 -5.29 6.77
N ALA A 54 15.98 -6.31 7.23
CA ALA A 54 15.15 -7.12 6.33
C ALA A 54 14.04 -6.28 5.69
N THR A 55 13.40 -5.38 6.45
CA THR A 55 12.41 -4.43 5.94
C THR A 55 13.06 -3.49 4.92
N ARG A 56 14.20 -2.88 5.28
CA ARG A 56 14.94 -1.96 4.40
C ARG A 56 15.27 -2.62 3.06
N ARG A 57 15.94 -3.77 3.08
CA ARG A 57 16.38 -4.47 1.87
C ARG A 57 15.20 -4.90 1.00
N THR A 58 14.17 -5.50 1.62
CA THR A 58 12.97 -5.95 0.88
C THR A 58 12.25 -4.79 0.19
N ALA A 59 12.11 -3.65 0.88
CA ALA A 59 11.47 -2.47 0.31
C ALA A 59 12.32 -1.82 -0.80
N GLU A 60 13.63 -1.66 -0.57
CA GLU A 60 14.54 -1.09 -1.57
C GLU A 60 14.65 -1.98 -2.83
N ASP A 61 14.77 -3.30 -2.65
CA ASP A 61 14.81 -4.24 -3.77
C ASP A 61 13.53 -4.18 -4.60
N ARG A 62 12.38 -4.14 -3.92
CA ARG A 62 11.09 -4.11 -4.59
C ARG A 62 10.90 -2.83 -5.42
N LEU A 63 11.21 -1.67 -4.85
CA LEU A 63 11.18 -0.38 -5.55
C LEU A 63 12.19 -0.31 -6.70
N ALA A 64 13.43 -0.76 -6.46
CA ALA A 64 14.45 -0.72 -7.49
C ALA A 64 14.11 -1.64 -8.67
N ALA A 65 13.53 -2.81 -8.41
CA ALA A 65 13.15 -3.78 -9.42
C ALA A 65 11.86 -3.43 -10.18
N SER A 66 11.02 -2.56 -9.62
CA SER A 66 9.75 -2.17 -10.25
C SER A 66 9.90 -1.04 -11.25
N PHE A 67 11.04 -0.35 -11.25
CA PHE A 67 11.33 0.68 -12.23
C PHE A 67 11.39 0.12 -13.66
N PRO A 68 10.84 0.86 -14.64
CA PRO A 68 10.74 0.41 -16.02
C PRO A 68 12.09 0.49 -16.74
N LYS A 69 12.17 -0.18 -17.89
CA LYS A 69 13.35 -0.09 -18.77
C LYS A 69 13.57 1.38 -19.16
N GLY A 70 14.78 1.88 -18.93
CA GLY A 70 15.15 3.29 -19.14
C GLY A 70 15.41 4.04 -17.84
N THR A 71 14.92 3.52 -16.71
CA THR A 71 15.24 4.01 -15.36
C THR A 71 15.84 2.87 -14.53
N GLN A 72 17.09 3.01 -14.12
CA GLN A 72 17.76 2.07 -13.24
C GLN A 72 17.54 2.48 -11.79
N GLY A 73 16.85 1.63 -11.02
CA GLY A 73 16.83 1.72 -9.56
C GLY A 73 18.04 0.99 -8.97
N VAL A 74 18.69 1.60 -7.98
CA VAL A 74 19.79 0.97 -7.23
C VAL A 74 19.48 1.02 -5.74
N PRO A 75 19.32 -0.14 -5.07
CA PRO A 75 19.13 -0.19 -3.62
C PRO A 75 20.34 0.41 -2.89
N SER A 76 20.11 1.31 -1.96
CA SER A 76 21.16 2.01 -1.20
C SER A 76 22.07 1.04 -0.46
N TYR A 77 21.53 -0.07 0.05
CA TYR A 77 22.29 -1.06 0.80
C TYR A 77 23.37 -1.77 -0.03
N THR A 78 23.25 -1.77 -1.36
CA THR A 78 24.26 -2.37 -2.26
C THR A 78 25.50 -1.49 -2.39
N LEU A 79 25.35 -0.17 -2.22
CA LEU A 79 26.46 0.78 -2.23
C LEU A 79 26.99 1.01 -0.82
N PHE A 80 26.09 1.14 0.15
CA PHE A 80 26.40 1.49 1.53
C PHE A 80 25.78 0.45 2.48
N PRO A 81 26.36 -0.76 2.57
CA PRO A 81 25.78 -1.85 3.37
C PRO A 81 25.69 -1.51 4.86
N ASP A 82 26.72 -0.84 5.38
CA ASP A 82 26.88 -0.48 6.79
C ASP A 82 26.23 0.86 7.16
N ALA A 83 25.92 1.71 6.17
CA ALA A 83 25.29 3.00 6.41
C ALA A 83 23.76 2.87 6.41
N LYS A 84 23.21 2.38 7.53
CA LYS A 84 21.76 2.36 7.75
C LYS A 84 21.15 3.75 7.88
N GLU A 85 21.98 4.70 8.31
CA GLU A 85 21.60 6.10 8.52
C GLU A 85 22.49 6.99 7.67
N ILE A 86 21.88 7.96 6.98
CA ILE A 86 22.59 9.07 6.35
C ILE A 86 22.70 10.19 7.37
N ASN A 87 23.93 10.63 7.66
CA ASN A 87 24.25 11.63 8.68
C ASN A 87 25.41 12.53 8.24
N LYS A 88 25.73 13.55 9.04
CA LYS A 88 26.77 14.53 8.72
C LYS A 88 28.16 13.92 8.50
N GLN A 89 28.41 12.74 9.07
CA GLN A 89 29.70 12.06 8.97
C GLN A 89 29.86 11.36 7.61
N ASN A 90 28.77 10.83 7.03
CA ASN A 90 28.82 10.08 5.78
C ASN A 90 28.20 10.81 4.57
N GLU A 91 27.45 11.90 4.77
CA GLU A 91 26.75 12.63 3.70
C GLU A 91 27.67 13.01 2.53
N LYS A 92 28.89 13.48 2.83
CA LYS A 92 29.86 13.90 1.81
C LYS A 92 30.39 12.73 0.99
N ALA A 93 30.65 11.59 1.65
CA ALA A 93 31.13 10.39 0.98
C ALA A 93 30.03 9.78 0.08
N ILE A 94 28.79 9.78 0.57
CA ILE A 94 27.62 9.34 -0.20
C ILE A 94 27.44 10.25 -1.42
N ALA A 95 27.36 11.56 -1.23
CA ALA A 95 27.18 12.52 -2.32
C ALA A 95 28.27 12.39 -3.40
N ALA A 96 29.55 12.30 -2.98
CA ALA A 96 30.67 12.12 -3.90
C ALA A 96 30.57 10.81 -4.70
N ARG A 97 30.13 9.72 -4.06
CA ARG A 97 29.95 8.44 -4.74
C ARG A 97 28.78 8.46 -5.73
N LEU A 98 27.64 9.04 -5.33
CA LEU A 98 26.48 9.17 -6.21
C LEU A 98 26.81 10.01 -7.46
N GLN A 99 27.51 11.13 -7.27
CA GLN A 99 27.98 11.95 -8.38
C GLN A 99 28.97 11.19 -9.28
N LYS A 100 29.95 10.51 -8.69
CA LYS A 100 30.95 9.72 -9.45
C LYS A 100 30.31 8.58 -10.24
N GLU A 101 29.29 7.93 -9.69
CA GLU A 101 28.59 6.82 -10.33
C GLU A 101 27.44 7.26 -11.25
N GLY A 102 27.24 8.58 -11.45
CA GLY A 102 26.29 9.13 -12.41
C GLY A 102 24.83 8.98 -12.02
N PHE A 103 24.52 9.04 -10.72
CA PHE A 103 23.14 9.12 -10.25
C PHE A 103 22.55 10.50 -10.57
N ASP A 104 21.33 10.51 -11.09
CA ASP A 104 20.56 11.74 -11.37
C ASP A 104 19.36 11.90 -10.43
N GLY A 105 19.01 10.85 -9.68
CA GLY A 105 17.96 10.88 -8.67
C GLY A 105 18.30 10.15 -7.37
N ALA A 106 17.64 10.56 -6.28
CA ALA A 106 17.57 9.80 -5.05
C ALA A 106 16.12 9.78 -4.53
N LEU A 107 15.54 8.59 -4.44
CA LEU A 107 14.22 8.34 -3.86
C LEU A 107 14.41 7.86 -2.43
N THR A 108 13.86 8.61 -1.48
CA THR A 108 13.87 8.27 -0.06
C THR A 108 12.47 7.89 0.40
N ALA A 109 12.35 6.93 1.33
CA ALA A 109 11.10 6.63 1.99
C ALA A 109 11.30 6.39 3.49
N ARG A 110 10.34 6.80 4.30
CA ARG A 110 10.34 6.56 5.75
C ARG A 110 8.93 6.33 6.29
N LEU A 111 8.85 5.60 7.40
CA LEU A 111 7.64 5.55 8.21
C LEU A 111 7.47 6.89 8.95
N ALA A 112 6.43 7.64 8.62
CA ALA A 112 6.13 8.95 9.19
C ALA A 112 5.38 8.86 10.52
N SER A 113 4.35 8.00 10.58
CA SER A 113 3.59 7.72 11.81
C SER A 113 2.95 6.33 11.78
N VAL A 114 2.57 5.84 12.96
CA VAL A 114 1.72 4.67 13.17
C VAL A 114 0.65 5.02 14.18
N ASP A 115 -0.60 5.12 13.73
CA ASP A 115 -1.74 5.50 14.58
C ASP A 115 -2.63 4.28 14.83
N LYS A 116 -3.05 4.08 16.08
CA LYS A 116 -3.94 2.97 16.48
C LYS A 116 -5.26 3.51 16.99
N GLU A 117 -6.36 3.07 16.39
CA GLU A 117 -7.70 3.54 16.69
C GLU A 117 -8.61 2.35 17.03
N ASN A 118 -9.44 2.45 18.07
CA ASN A 118 -10.44 1.44 18.37
C ASN A 118 -11.77 1.87 17.75
N VAL A 119 -12.23 1.12 16.74
CA VAL A 119 -13.48 1.39 16.05
C VAL A 119 -14.57 0.50 16.65
N TYR A 120 -15.64 1.13 17.13
CA TYR A 120 -16.82 0.43 17.62
C TYR A 120 -17.88 0.35 16.52
N MET A 121 -18.22 -0.86 16.12
CA MET A 121 -19.39 -1.11 15.28
C MET A 121 -20.59 -1.41 16.17
N PRO A 122 -21.63 -0.54 16.17
CA PRO A 122 -22.82 -0.79 16.94
C PRO A 122 -23.59 -2.00 16.39
N PRO A 123 -24.42 -2.66 17.21
CA PRO A 123 -25.25 -3.76 16.74
C PRO A 123 -26.09 -3.35 15.53
N GLN A 124 -26.12 -4.21 14.50
CA GLN A 124 -26.92 -3.98 13.30
C GLN A 124 -28.05 -4.97 13.22
N THR A 125 -29.27 -4.48 13.03
CA THR A 125 -30.47 -5.30 12.89
C THR A 125 -30.83 -5.40 11.42
N TYR A 126 -30.90 -6.62 10.89
CA TYR A 126 -31.24 -6.90 9.51
C TYR A 126 -32.59 -7.59 9.44
N LEU A 127 -33.29 -7.33 8.34
CA LEU A 127 -34.46 -8.09 7.93
C LEU A 127 -34.00 -9.20 6.99
N ALA A 128 -34.31 -10.44 7.33
CA ALA A 128 -34.10 -11.57 6.45
C ALA A 128 -34.87 -11.34 5.14
N PRO A 129 -34.23 -11.51 3.97
CA PRO A 129 -34.89 -11.35 2.68
C PRO A 129 -35.83 -12.53 2.43
N THR A 130 -37.06 -12.42 2.93
CA THR A 130 -38.14 -13.38 2.66
C THR A 130 -39.16 -12.76 1.71
N MET A 131 -39.19 -13.26 0.48
CA MET A 131 -39.98 -12.72 -0.63
C MET A 131 -41.50 -13.00 -0.52
N LEU A 132 -41.93 -13.91 0.35
CA LEU A 132 -43.34 -14.27 0.59
C LEU A 132 -43.54 -14.67 2.06
N GLY A 133 -44.16 -13.79 2.85
CA GLY A 133 -44.59 -14.08 4.22
C GLY A 133 -46.04 -14.60 4.29
N PRO A 134 -46.46 -15.26 5.38
CA PRO A 134 -47.84 -15.72 5.55
C PRO A 134 -48.77 -14.55 5.92
N TYR A 135 -49.12 -13.72 4.93
CA TYR A 135 -49.98 -12.53 5.13
C TYR A 135 -51.45 -12.86 5.43
N GLY A 136 -51.86 -14.13 5.31
CA GLY A 136 -53.26 -14.57 5.51
C GLY A 136 -53.69 -14.82 6.97
N SER A 137 -52.78 -14.70 7.94
CA SER A 137 -53.09 -14.92 9.37
C SER A 137 -52.33 -13.92 10.24
N PHE A 138 -53.05 -13.24 11.15
CA PHE A 138 -52.47 -12.32 12.13
C PHE A 138 -51.40 -13.02 13.00
N TYR A 139 -51.70 -14.22 13.49
CA TYR A 139 -50.78 -15.00 14.32
C TYR A 139 -49.56 -15.49 13.52
N GLY A 140 -49.78 -15.94 12.27
CA GLY A 140 -48.70 -16.38 11.38
C GLY A 140 -47.76 -15.25 10.98
N TYR A 141 -48.31 -14.07 10.68
CA TYR A 141 -47.54 -12.87 10.37
C TYR A 141 -46.78 -12.36 11.59
N GLY A 142 -47.37 -12.38 12.79
CA GLY A 142 -46.69 -11.97 14.02
C GLY A 142 -45.44 -12.80 14.33
N THR A 143 -45.53 -14.13 14.22
CA THR A 143 -44.37 -15.02 14.38
C THR A 143 -43.33 -14.82 13.28
N PHE A 144 -43.77 -14.71 12.02
CA PHE A 144 -42.90 -14.45 10.88
C PHE A 144 -42.12 -13.13 11.05
N ALA A 145 -42.81 -12.04 11.36
CA ALA A 145 -42.23 -10.71 11.53
C ALA A 145 -41.16 -10.67 12.64
N TYR A 146 -41.36 -11.40 13.75
CA TYR A 146 -40.36 -11.49 14.80
C TYR A 146 -39.15 -12.36 14.38
N SER A 147 -39.40 -13.48 13.68
CA SER A 147 -38.34 -14.39 13.23
C SER A 147 -37.50 -13.85 12.06
N SER A 148 -38.05 -12.90 11.29
CA SER A 148 -37.36 -12.29 10.15
C SER A 148 -36.40 -11.17 10.57
N VAL A 149 -36.31 -10.86 11.86
CA VAL A 149 -35.37 -9.87 12.39
C VAL A 149 -34.23 -10.60 13.08
N TYR A 150 -33.00 -10.37 12.62
CA TYR A 150 -31.81 -10.83 13.33
C TYR A 150 -30.85 -9.67 13.56
N THR A 151 -30.27 -9.61 14.76
CA THR A 151 -29.32 -8.57 15.16
C THR A 151 -27.93 -9.15 15.25
N VAL A 152 -27.00 -8.60 14.48
CA VAL A 152 -25.57 -8.86 14.64
C VAL A 152 -25.10 -8.06 15.87
N PRO A 153 -24.49 -8.70 16.88
CA PRO A 153 -24.02 -7.99 18.07
C PRO A 153 -22.94 -6.97 17.70
N GLY A 154 -22.93 -5.87 18.42
CA GLY A 154 -21.88 -4.85 18.27
C GLY A 154 -20.53 -5.42 18.68
N TYR A 155 -19.48 -4.97 18.02
CA TYR A 155 -18.11 -5.38 18.31
C TYR A 155 -17.15 -4.20 18.13
N THR A 156 -16.06 -4.23 18.88
CA THR A 156 -14.94 -3.29 18.73
C THR A 156 -13.79 -4.01 18.05
N TYR A 157 -13.15 -3.35 17.10
CA TYR A 157 -11.90 -3.81 16.50
C TYR A 157 -10.88 -2.68 16.46
N GLN A 158 -9.58 -3.03 16.41
CA GLN A 158 -8.51 -2.05 16.35
C GLN A 158 -8.07 -1.85 14.90
N GLU A 159 -8.06 -0.61 14.44
CA GLU A 159 -7.45 -0.19 13.17
C GLU A 159 -6.05 0.37 13.43
N THR A 160 -5.08 0.00 12.58
CA THR A 160 -3.73 0.57 12.61
C THR A 160 -3.45 1.26 11.28
N LYS A 161 -3.19 2.57 11.32
CA LYS A 161 -2.88 3.40 10.15
C LYS A 161 -1.37 3.62 10.07
N TYR A 162 -0.77 3.28 8.93
CA TYR A 162 0.64 3.50 8.64
C TYR A 162 0.78 4.64 7.65
N MET A 163 1.43 5.73 8.05
CA MET A 163 1.75 6.83 7.12
C MET A 163 3.20 6.70 6.65
N ILE A 164 3.40 6.65 5.34
CA ILE A 164 4.73 6.54 4.72
C ILE A 164 4.95 7.76 3.84
N GLU A 165 6.01 8.50 4.13
CA GLU A 165 6.47 9.65 3.36
C GLU A 165 7.56 9.19 2.40
N THR A 166 7.43 9.57 1.13
CA THR A 166 8.39 9.29 0.06
C THR A 166 8.78 10.60 -0.60
N ILE A 167 10.08 10.83 -0.81
CA ILE A 167 10.61 12.05 -1.41
C ILE A 167 11.58 11.71 -2.52
N LEU A 168 11.43 12.34 -3.67
CA LEU A 168 12.36 12.26 -4.79
C LEU A 168 13.20 13.55 -4.87
N TYR A 169 14.51 13.39 -4.92
CA TYR A 169 15.47 14.45 -5.08
C TYR A 169 16.24 14.33 -6.39
N GLU A 170 16.61 15.48 -6.96
CA GLU A 170 17.58 15.60 -8.04
C GLU A 170 19.01 15.45 -7.48
N ILE A 171 19.86 14.67 -8.15
CA ILE A 171 21.29 14.56 -7.85
C ILE A 171 22.08 15.14 -9.04
N PRO A 172 23.16 15.92 -8.79
CA PRO A 172 23.78 16.21 -7.49
C PRO A 172 23.18 17.41 -6.75
N GLY A 173 22.21 18.13 -7.33
CA GLY A 173 21.70 19.39 -6.78
C GLY A 173 21.02 19.29 -5.40
N GLY A 174 20.57 18.10 -5.00
CA GLY A 174 19.86 17.86 -3.74
C GLY A 174 18.48 18.52 -3.67
N LYS A 175 17.96 19.00 -4.80
CA LYS A 175 16.68 19.69 -4.88
C LYS A 175 15.53 18.68 -4.81
N MET A 176 14.54 18.95 -3.96
CA MET A 176 13.31 18.16 -3.92
C MET A 176 12.52 18.35 -5.21
N LEU A 177 12.26 17.26 -5.93
CA LEU A 177 11.45 17.25 -7.15
C LEU A 177 10.01 16.88 -6.88
N TRP A 178 9.79 15.96 -5.94
CA TRP A 178 8.47 15.41 -5.64
C TRP A 178 8.43 14.80 -4.25
N THR A 179 7.26 14.85 -3.63
CA THR A 179 6.97 14.18 -2.35
C THR A 179 5.56 13.62 -2.37
N MET A 180 5.38 12.49 -1.70
CA MET A 180 4.10 11.83 -1.54
C MET A 180 4.01 11.20 -0.15
N THR A 181 2.86 11.38 0.49
CA THR A 181 2.50 10.67 1.71
C THR A 181 1.37 9.70 1.41
N THR A 182 1.58 8.44 1.77
CA THR A 182 0.58 7.37 1.67
C THR A 182 0.09 6.97 3.05
N GLU A 183 -1.18 6.61 3.16
CA GLU A 183 -1.79 6.03 4.35
C GLU A 183 -2.24 4.61 4.01
N SER A 184 -1.86 3.63 4.83
CA SER A 184 -2.36 2.25 4.75
C SER A 184 -3.12 1.87 6.01
N VAL A 185 -4.35 1.42 5.85
CA VAL A 185 -5.20 0.99 6.96
C VAL A 185 -5.14 -0.52 7.12
N SER A 186 -4.73 -0.96 8.32
CA SER A 186 -4.71 -2.34 8.79
C SER A 186 -4.25 -3.35 7.72
N PRO A 187 -3.01 -3.24 7.20
CA PRO A 187 -2.47 -4.24 6.28
C PRO A 187 -2.40 -5.61 6.94
N ASP A 188 -2.75 -6.67 6.22
CA ASP A 188 -2.71 -8.07 6.67
C ASP A 188 -1.28 -8.54 6.96
N SER A 189 -0.29 -7.94 6.29
CA SER A 189 1.13 -8.23 6.49
C SER A 189 2.03 -7.04 6.11
N ARG A 190 3.27 -7.06 6.61
CA ARG A 190 4.29 -6.09 6.21
C ARG A 190 4.59 -6.19 4.71
N GLU A 191 4.58 -7.40 4.17
CA GLU A 191 4.84 -7.65 2.76
C GLU A 191 3.73 -7.06 1.87
N GLN A 192 2.47 -7.12 2.31
CA GLN A 192 1.36 -6.44 1.66
C GLN A 192 1.49 -4.92 1.74
N LEU A 193 1.85 -4.37 2.92
CA LEU A 193 2.11 -2.93 3.09
C LEU A 193 3.19 -2.45 2.11
N ILE A 194 4.34 -3.12 2.08
CA ILE A 194 5.43 -2.82 1.15
C ILE A 194 4.92 -2.92 -0.29
N LYS A 195 4.20 -3.98 -0.63
CA LYS A 195 3.66 -4.17 -1.98
C LYS A 195 2.71 -3.04 -2.42
N SER A 196 1.77 -2.65 -1.58
CA SER A 196 0.79 -1.61 -1.90
C SER A 196 1.46 -0.25 -2.05
N VAL A 197 2.34 0.11 -1.12
CA VAL A 197 3.03 1.41 -1.12
C VAL A 197 3.99 1.53 -2.31
N THR A 198 4.80 0.50 -2.58
CA THR A 198 5.71 0.51 -3.73
C THR A 198 4.97 0.62 -5.06
N GLY A 199 3.84 -0.09 -5.20
CA GLY A 199 3.00 0.02 -6.39
C GLY A 199 2.43 1.43 -6.61
N LEU A 200 2.04 2.12 -5.54
CA LEU A 200 1.60 3.52 -5.64
C LEU A 200 2.74 4.47 -6.01
N ILE A 201 3.91 4.30 -5.38
CA ILE A 201 5.10 5.10 -5.70
C ILE A 201 5.43 4.98 -7.20
N ASP A 202 5.53 3.76 -7.73
CA ASP A 202 5.88 3.57 -9.14
C ASP A 202 4.83 4.14 -10.08
N GLY A 203 3.55 3.92 -9.76
CA GLY A 203 2.44 4.43 -10.55
C GLY A 203 2.47 5.96 -10.63
N GLU A 204 2.72 6.62 -9.50
CA GLU A 204 2.75 8.07 -9.44
C GLU A 204 4.02 8.65 -10.07
N LEU A 205 5.20 8.04 -9.84
CA LEU A 205 6.44 8.46 -10.51
C LEU A 205 6.33 8.37 -12.04
N LYS A 206 5.66 7.35 -12.58
CA LYS A 206 5.37 7.24 -14.02
C LYS A 206 4.41 8.32 -14.49
N LYS A 207 3.31 8.52 -13.76
CA LYS A 207 2.29 9.53 -14.06
C LYS A 207 2.88 10.94 -14.08
N GLN A 208 3.83 11.23 -13.20
CA GLN A 208 4.51 12.52 -13.12
C GLN A 208 5.69 12.66 -14.10
N GLY A 209 6.08 11.57 -14.79
CA GLY A 209 7.16 11.56 -15.78
C GLY A 209 8.57 11.52 -15.20
N PHE A 210 8.74 11.19 -13.91
CA PHE A 210 10.05 11.09 -13.26
C PHE A 210 10.79 9.80 -13.63
N ILE A 211 10.06 8.75 -13.98
CA ILE A 211 10.60 7.49 -14.49
C ILE A 211 9.96 7.17 -15.84
N ALA A 212 10.60 6.31 -16.64
CA ALA A 212 10.07 5.97 -17.97
C ALA A 212 8.61 5.44 -17.90
N GLY A 213 7.79 5.73 -18.91
CA GLY A 213 6.38 5.28 -18.98
C GLY A 213 6.23 3.82 -19.38
#